data_AF-A0A1V6HX80-F1
#
_entry.id   AF-A0A1V6HX80-F1
#
_cell.length_a   1.000
_cell.length_b   1.000
_cell.length_c   1.000
_cell.angle_alpha   90.00
_cell.angle_beta   90.00
_cell.angle_gamma   90.00
#
_symmetry.space_group_name_H-M   'P 1'
#
loop_
_entity.id
_entity.type
_entity.pdbx_description
1 polymer ?
#
loop_
_entity_poly.entity_id
_entity_poly.type
_entity_poly.pdbx_seq_one_letter_code
_entity_poly.pdbx_strand_id
1 'polypeptide(L)'
;MMTQNLLPIKVKNDGYLSGLTSLAGMLVYLELMWACRLRDSIERNVQARSGGQGWTDSEICIALILWNLAGGDCVNDLRTLESDDGFCRLLKLAHQSGLNARKRRKLMRRWRRKTHRTLASSSSVFRYLESFHDE
;
A
#
# COMPACT_ATOMS: atom_id res chain seq x y z
N MET A 1 23.69 -8.96 5.77
CA MET A 1 22.92 -8.24 4.73
C MET A 1 21.71 -9.08 4.39
N MET A 2 20.48 -8.56 4.54
CA MET A 2 19.31 -9.23 3.98
C MET A 2 19.34 -9.03 2.46
N THR A 3 19.32 -10.12 1.70
CA THR A 3 19.36 -10.07 0.23
C THR A 3 17.97 -9.68 -0.29
N GLN A 4 17.73 -8.39 -0.51
CA GLN A 4 16.53 -7.86 -1.18
C GLN A 4 16.69 -8.00 -2.69
N ASN A 5 15.91 -8.88 -3.31
CA ASN A 5 16.07 -9.23 -4.73
C ASN A 5 14.80 -9.05 -5.57
N LEU A 6 13.64 -8.80 -4.96
CA LEU A 6 12.36 -8.89 -5.68
C LEU A 6 11.76 -7.51 -5.97
N LEU A 7 11.80 -6.61 -4.99
CA LEU A 7 11.46 -5.21 -5.22
C LEU A 7 12.72 -4.41 -5.56
N PRO A 8 12.63 -3.38 -6.44
CA PRO A 8 13.76 -2.52 -6.77
C PRO A 8 14.05 -1.51 -5.63
N ILE A 9 14.22 -2.02 -4.42
CA ILE A 9 14.42 -1.26 -3.18
C ILE A 9 15.75 -1.73 -2.57
N LYS A 10 16.60 -0.77 -2.17
CA LYS A 10 17.84 -1.05 -1.45
C LYS A 10 17.77 -0.39 -0.09
N VAL A 11 17.70 -1.19 0.97
CA VAL A 11 17.81 -0.67 2.34
C VAL A 11 19.29 -0.50 2.69
N LYS A 12 19.67 0.71 3.10
CA LYS A 12 20.99 1.02 3.66
C LYS A 12 20.82 1.43 5.12
N ASN A 13 21.77 1.05 5.95
CA ASN A 13 21.88 1.52 7.33
C ASN A 13 22.83 2.72 7.32
N ASP A 14 22.31 3.90 6.98
CA ASP A 14 23.07 5.15 6.99
C ASP A 14 22.69 5.96 8.24
N GLY A 15 23.68 6.50 8.97
CA GLY A 15 23.50 7.22 10.24
C GLY A 15 22.81 8.59 10.16
N TYR A 16 22.07 8.87 9.09
CA TYR A 16 21.31 10.11 8.91
C TYR A 16 19.88 9.95 9.43
N LEU A 17 19.37 10.96 10.14
CA LEU A 17 18.02 10.95 10.74
C LEU A 17 16.88 11.09 9.71
N SER A 18 17.17 11.45 8.46
CA SER A 18 16.14 11.70 7.43
C SER A 18 15.86 10.45 6.58
N GLY A 19 14.59 10.05 6.48
CA GLY A 19 14.16 8.92 5.63
C GLY A 19 14.27 7.55 6.30
N LEU A 20 14.49 7.53 7.63
CA LEU A 20 14.37 6.33 8.43
C LEU A 20 12.90 5.90 8.51
N THR A 21 12.67 4.60 8.51
CA THR A 21 11.37 4.03 8.86
C THR A 21 11.56 3.09 10.03
N SER A 22 10.72 3.25 11.05
CA SER A 22 10.66 2.30 12.17
C SER A 22 10.06 0.96 11.75
N LEU A 23 9.47 0.91 10.55
CA LEU A 23 8.70 -0.20 10.00
C LEU A 23 9.48 -0.98 8.93
N ALA A 24 10.82 -0.98 8.98
CA ALA A 24 11.66 -1.65 7.98
C ALA A 24 11.36 -3.16 7.85
N GLY A 25 10.86 -3.81 8.92
CA GLY A 25 10.38 -5.20 8.89
C GLY A 25 9.21 -5.43 7.91
N MET A 26 8.41 -4.40 7.62
CA MET A 26 7.30 -4.48 6.65
C MET A 26 7.77 -4.72 5.22
N LEU A 27 9.02 -4.37 4.89
CA LEU A 27 9.55 -4.57 3.55
C LEU A 27 9.59 -6.05 3.17
N VAL A 28 9.90 -6.95 4.11
CA VAL A 28 9.89 -8.39 3.87
C VAL A 28 8.49 -8.87 3.48
N TYR A 29 7.46 -8.37 4.16
CA TYR A 29 6.07 -8.67 3.80
C TYR A 29 5.69 -8.07 2.45
N LEU A 30 6.14 -6.86 2.11
CA LEU A 30 5.91 -6.27 0.78
C LEU A 30 6.57 -7.10 -0.34
N GLU A 31 7.79 -7.61 -0.13
CA GLU A 31 8.45 -8.49 -1.08
C GLU A 31 7.70 -9.82 -1.23
N LEU A 32 7.21 -10.39 -0.13
CA LEU A 32 6.39 -11.61 -0.14
C LEU A 32 5.08 -11.38 -0.91
N MET A 33 4.36 -10.29 -0.62
CA MET A 33 3.12 -9.94 -1.32
C MET A 33 3.37 -9.76 -2.82
N TRP A 34 4.52 -9.19 -3.20
CA TRP A 34 4.91 -9.06 -4.60
C TRP A 34 5.21 -10.42 -5.25
N ALA A 35 5.98 -11.28 -4.57
CA ALA A 35 6.32 -12.63 -5.04
C ALA A 35 5.08 -13.50 -5.27
N CYS A 36 4.11 -13.43 -4.35
CA CYS A 36 2.85 -14.15 -4.44
C CYS A 36 1.84 -13.50 -5.40
N ARG A 37 2.20 -12.38 -6.03
CA ARG A 37 1.31 -11.59 -6.91
C ARG A 37 -0.01 -11.22 -6.24
N LEU A 38 0.03 -10.93 -4.94
CA LEU A 38 -1.14 -10.66 -4.12
C LEU A 38 -2.00 -9.52 -4.70
N ARG A 39 -1.34 -8.45 -5.19
CA ARG A 39 -2.02 -7.34 -5.86
C ARG A 39 -2.90 -7.82 -7.02
N ASP A 40 -2.34 -8.66 -7.90
CA ASP A 40 -3.05 -9.16 -9.08
C ASP A 40 -4.22 -10.07 -8.67
N SER A 41 -4.07 -10.82 -7.57
CA SER A 41 -5.12 -11.66 -6.99
C SER A 41 -6.27 -10.84 -6.40
N ILE A 42 -5.97 -9.80 -5.61
CA ILE A 42 -6.99 -8.93 -5.02
C ILE A 42 -7.81 -8.24 -6.11
N GLU A 43 -7.15 -7.62 -7.09
CA GLU A 43 -7.84 -6.92 -8.19
C GLU A 43 -8.67 -7.86 -9.06
N ARG A 44 -8.31 -9.15 -9.14
CA ARG A 44 -9.09 -10.16 -9.87
C ARG A 44 -10.33 -10.59 -9.10
N ASN A 45 -10.23 -10.80 -7.80
CA ASN A 45 -11.25 -11.50 -7.02
C ASN A 45 -12.17 -10.59 -6.21
N VAL A 46 -11.66 -9.46 -5.68
CA VAL A 46 -12.44 -8.61 -4.76
C VAL A 46 -13.42 -7.72 -5.51
N GLN A 47 -12.94 -6.99 -6.52
CA GLN A 47 -13.73 -6.18 -7.45
C GLN A 47 -14.72 -5.15 -6.84
N ALA A 48 -14.71 -4.91 -5.52
CA ALA A 48 -15.58 -3.94 -4.84
C ALA A 48 -15.38 -2.51 -5.35
N ARG A 49 -14.22 -2.19 -5.93
CA ARG A 49 -13.89 -0.87 -6.51
C ARG A 49 -13.64 -0.94 -8.01
N SER A 50 -14.09 -2.00 -8.69
CA SER A 50 -13.84 -2.21 -10.13
C SER A 50 -14.36 -1.02 -10.97
N GLY A 51 -13.45 -0.36 -11.69
CA GLY A 51 -13.77 0.81 -12.54
C GLY A 51 -14.05 2.11 -11.79
N GLY A 52 -13.93 2.13 -10.46
CA GLY A 52 -14.19 3.30 -9.62
C GLY A 52 -13.08 4.37 -9.66
N GLN A 53 -13.45 5.59 -9.30
CA GLN A 53 -12.50 6.70 -9.12
C GLN A 53 -11.81 6.61 -7.74
N GLY A 54 -10.52 6.94 -7.66
CA GLY A 54 -9.76 7.01 -6.40
C GLY A 54 -9.00 5.72 -6.06
N TRP A 55 -9.08 5.27 -4.80
CA TRP A 55 -8.35 4.10 -4.28
C TRP A 55 -8.83 2.79 -4.91
N THR A 56 -7.87 1.89 -5.20
CA THR A 56 -8.13 0.53 -5.72
C THR A 56 -8.26 -0.49 -4.58
N ASP A 57 -8.84 -1.65 -4.89
CA ASP A 57 -9.00 -2.75 -3.93
C ASP A 57 -7.65 -3.18 -3.35
N SER A 58 -6.65 -3.38 -4.21
CA SER A 58 -5.31 -3.77 -3.75
C SER A 58 -4.61 -2.74 -2.88
N GLU A 59 -4.85 -1.44 -3.08
CA GLU A 59 -4.27 -0.39 -2.24
C GLU A 59 -4.85 -0.40 -0.83
N ILE A 60 -6.16 -0.60 -0.72
CA ILE A 60 -6.84 -0.65 0.58
C ILE A 60 -6.51 -1.96 1.30
N CYS A 61 -6.62 -3.10 0.61
CA CYS A 61 -6.34 -4.41 1.20
C CYS A 61 -4.88 -4.55 1.67
N ILE A 62 -3.89 -4.16 0.84
CA ILE A 62 -2.47 -4.24 1.24
C ILE A 62 -2.21 -3.34 2.45
N ALA A 63 -2.77 -2.14 2.48
CA ALA A 63 -2.65 -1.24 3.64
C ALA A 63 -3.21 -1.88 4.92
N LEU A 64 -4.39 -2.49 4.84
CA LEU A 64 -5.00 -3.18 5.99
C LEU A 64 -4.19 -4.40 6.43
N ILE A 65 -3.65 -5.20 5.50
CA ILE A 65 -2.82 -6.36 5.85
C ILE A 65 -1.54 -5.90 6.56
N LEU A 66 -0.85 -4.89 6.02
CA LEU A 66 0.37 -4.36 6.65
C LEU A 66 0.09 -3.75 8.03
N TRP A 67 -1.06 -3.10 8.19
CA TRP A 67 -1.48 -2.57 9.48
C TRP A 67 -1.76 -3.67 10.51
N ASN A 68 -2.49 -4.72 10.13
CA ASN A 68 -2.72 -5.88 10.98
C ASN A 68 -1.39 -6.56 11.36
N LEU A 69 -0.45 -6.69 10.43
CA LEU A 69 0.89 -7.23 10.69
C LEU A 69 1.72 -6.35 11.64
N ALA A 70 1.42 -5.05 11.72
CA ALA A 70 2.02 -4.13 12.68
C ALA A 70 1.47 -4.30 14.10
N GLY A 71 0.47 -5.18 14.30
CA GLY A 71 -0.27 -5.32 15.55
C GLY A 71 -1.39 -4.29 15.72
N GLY A 72 -1.80 -3.64 14.62
CA GLY A 72 -2.88 -2.67 14.64
C GLY A 72 -4.28 -3.31 14.72
N ASP A 73 -5.16 -2.71 15.52
CA ASP A 73 -6.53 -3.18 15.77
C ASP A 73 -7.61 -2.21 15.25
N CYS A 74 -7.26 -0.94 14.98
CA CYS A 74 -8.19 0.10 14.59
C CYS A 74 -7.87 0.74 13.23
N VAL A 75 -8.89 0.94 12.38
CA VAL A 75 -8.77 1.62 11.06
C VAL A 75 -8.36 3.10 11.18
N ASN A 76 -8.65 3.74 12.32
CA ASN A 76 -8.27 5.14 12.55
C ASN A 76 -6.75 5.32 12.63
N ASP A 77 -6.04 4.28 13.04
CA ASP A 77 -4.59 4.32 13.26
C ASP A 77 -3.77 4.10 11.99
N LEU A 78 -4.44 3.87 10.84
CA LEU A 78 -3.80 4.01 9.52
C LEU A 78 -3.15 5.39 9.32
N ARG A 79 -3.58 6.41 10.06
CA ARG A 79 -2.92 7.73 10.09
C ARG A 79 -1.51 7.69 10.67
N THR A 80 -1.25 6.77 11.59
CA THR A 80 0.08 6.56 12.18
C THR A 80 1.03 5.99 11.15
N LEU A 81 0.58 5.01 10.34
CA LEU A 81 1.35 4.51 9.19
C LEU A 81 1.59 5.60 8.14
N GLU A 82 0.59 6.43 7.84
CA GLU A 82 0.72 7.54 6.89
C GLU A 82 1.73 8.59 7.35
N SER A 83 2.00 8.68 8.65
CA SER A 83 2.94 9.64 9.24
C SER A 83 4.41 9.19 9.14
N ASP A 84 4.68 7.93 8.81
CA ASP A 84 6.03 7.44 8.50
C ASP A 84 6.32 7.65 7.00
N ASP A 85 7.08 8.70 6.70
CA ASP A 85 7.49 9.07 5.34
C ASP A 85 8.27 7.96 4.63
N GLY A 86 9.09 7.21 5.37
CA GLY A 86 9.88 6.11 4.83
C GLY A 86 8.98 4.96 4.37
N PHE A 87 8.03 4.56 5.22
CA PHE A 87 7.00 3.58 4.89
C PHE A 87 6.16 4.02 3.68
N CYS A 88 5.71 5.28 3.67
CA CYS A 88 4.94 5.84 2.55
C CYS A 88 5.70 5.75 1.21
N ARG A 89 7.01 6.03 1.22
CA ARG A 89 7.85 5.88 0.01
C ARG A 89 7.96 4.42 -0.43
N LEU A 90 8.21 3.51 0.51
CA LEU A 90 8.29 2.08 0.23
C LEU A 90 6.99 1.54 -0.37
N LEU A 91 5.85 1.89 0.22
CA LEU A 91 4.54 1.44 -0.24
C LEU A 91 4.20 1.98 -1.64
N LYS A 92 4.50 3.25 -1.93
CA LYS A 92 4.35 3.82 -3.29
C LYS A 92 5.17 3.07 -4.32
N LEU A 93 6.42 2.74 -3.99
CA LEU A 93 7.30 1.96 -4.87
C LEU A 93 6.75 0.55 -5.08
N ALA A 94 6.32 -0.12 -4.00
CA ALA A 94 5.74 -1.46 -4.08
C ALA A 94 4.49 -1.50 -4.98
N HIS A 95 3.56 -0.56 -4.82
CA HIS A 95 2.35 -0.49 -5.67
C HIS A 95 2.67 -0.30 -7.16
N GLN A 96 3.70 0.49 -7.47
CA GLN A 96 4.10 0.80 -8.86
C GLN A 96 5.08 -0.22 -9.47
N SER A 97 5.61 -1.13 -8.66
CA SER A 97 6.56 -2.16 -9.08
C SER A 97 5.89 -3.16 -10.02
N GLY A 98 6.58 -3.51 -11.11
CA GLY A 98 6.07 -4.39 -12.17
C GLY A 98 4.97 -3.78 -13.05
N LEU A 99 4.58 -2.51 -12.85
CA LEU A 99 3.62 -1.84 -13.75
C LEU A 99 4.33 -1.24 -14.96
N ASN A 100 3.81 -1.55 -16.15
CA ASN A 100 4.23 -0.87 -17.38
C ASN A 100 3.73 0.59 -17.44
N ALA A 101 4.29 1.39 -18.35
CA ALA A 101 3.97 2.82 -18.47
C ALA A 101 2.47 3.10 -18.72
N ARG A 102 1.74 2.20 -19.40
CA ARG A 102 0.30 2.34 -19.63
C ARG A 102 -0.49 2.14 -18.33
N LYS A 103 -0.19 1.09 -17.56
CA LYS A 103 -0.81 0.81 -16.26
C LYS A 103 -0.52 1.92 -15.26
N ARG A 104 0.73 2.41 -15.19
CA ARG A 104 1.10 3.57 -14.35
C ARG A 104 0.29 4.82 -14.69
N ARG A 105 0.15 5.15 -15.98
CA ARG A 105 -0.69 6.29 -16.41
C ARG A 105 -2.17 6.10 -16.05
N LYS A 106 -2.72 4.89 -16.19
CA LYS A 106 -4.09 4.58 -15.76
C LYS A 106 -4.24 4.80 -14.24
N LEU A 107 -3.27 4.32 -13.46
CA LEU A 107 -3.20 4.52 -12.01
C LEU A 107 -3.21 6.00 -11.62
N MET A 108 -2.47 6.85 -12.34
CA MET A 108 -2.44 8.28 -12.04
C MET A 108 -3.73 9.01 -12.46
N ARG A 109 -4.35 8.61 -13.58
CA ARG A 109 -5.58 9.25 -14.10
C ARG A 109 -6.83 8.98 -13.28
N ARG A 110 -6.81 7.98 -12.40
CA ARG A 110 -7.96 7.66 -11.51
C ARG A 110 -8.26 8.79 -10.52
N TRP A 111 -7.32 9.70 -10.29
CA TRP A 111 -7.47 10.79 -9.35
C TRP A 111 -8.13 12.00 -10.01
N ARG A 112 -9.27 12.47 -9.48
CA ARG A 112 -9.92 13.71 -9.93
C ARG A 112 -9.05 14.94 -9.67
N ARG A 113 -8.36 14.94 -8.53
CA ARG A 113 -7.43 15.97 -8.06
C ARG A 113 -6.16 15.28 -7.57
N LYS A 114 -5.03 15.97 -7.60
CA LYS A 114 -3.76 15.41 -7.10
C LYS A 114 -3.95 14.90 -5.67
N THR A 115 -3.67 13.63 -5.44
CA THR A 115 -3.67 13.06 -4.09
C THR A 115 -2.33 13.35 -3.42
N HIS A 116 -2.38 13.79 -2.16
CA HIS A 116 -1.19 13.94 -1.32
C HIS A 116 -0.96 12.71 -0.42
N ARG A 117 -1.96 11.84 -0.31
CA ARG A 117 -1.94 10.68 0.57
C ARG A 117 -1.36 9.45 -0.11
N THR A 118 -0.69 8.61 0.67
CA THR A 118 -0.22 7.28 0.29
C THR A 118 -1.23 6.20 0.64
N LEU A 119 -1.91 6.35 1.78
CA LEU A 119 -2.95 5.48 2.28
C LEU A 119 -4.33 6.13 2.19
N ALA A 120 -5.34 5.28 2.02
CA ALA A 120 -6.72 5.70 2.12
C ALA A 120 -7.01 6.32 3.50
N SER A 121 -7.87 7.36 3.52
CA SER A 121 -8.34 7.89 4.80
C SER A 121 -9.17 6.84 5.52
N SER A 122 -9.20 6.88 6.86
CA SER A 122 -10.04 5.98 7.66
C SER A 122 -11.50 6.01 7.17
N SER A 123 -12.04 7.19 6.86
CA SER A 123 -13.38 7.35 6.27
C SER A 123 -13.55 6.73 4.87
N SER A 124 -12.49 6.60 4.10
CA SER A 124 -12.53 5.90 2.80
C SER A 124 -12.45 4.39 3.00
N VAL A 125 -11.69 3.93 4.01
CA VAL A 125 -11.57 2.52 4.37
C VAL A 125 -12.85 2.00 5.00
N PHE A 126 -13.51 2.77 5.89
CA PHE A 126 -14.82 2.37 6.43
C PHE A 126 -15.87 2.19 5.33
N ARG A 127 -16.01 3.16 4.42
CA ARG A 127 -16.89 3.04 3.24
C ARG A 127 -16.54 1.86 2.33
N TYR A 128 -15.26 1.47 2.33
CA TYR A 128 -14.83 0.29 1.59
C TYR A 128 -15.25 -1.00 2.32
N LEU A 129 -15.03 -1.09 3.62
CA LEU A 129 -15.42 -2.24 4.44
C LEU A 129 -16.95 -2.41 4.51
N GLU A 130 -17.71 -1.32 4.50
CA GLU A 130 -19.18 -1.33 4.36
C GLU A 130 -19.66 -2.11 3.13
N SER A 131 -18.88 -2.17 2.04
CA SER A 131 -19.26 -2.95 0.86
C SER A 131 -19.19 -4.47 1.04
N PHE A 132 -18.63 -4.94 2.17
CA PHE A 132 -18.53 -6.36 2.52
C PHE A 132 -19.37 -6.73 3.74
N HIS A 133 -20.09 -5.77 4.32
CA HIS A 133 -21.06 -6.04 5.36
C HIS A 133 -22.37 -6.44 4.68
N ASP A 134 -22.61 -7.74 4.58
CA ASP A 134 -23.97 -8.29 4.48
C ASP A 134 -24.53 -8.42 5.92
N GLU A 135 -25.79 -8.05 6.13
CA GLU A 135 -26.51 -8.32 7.39
C GLU A 135 -26.63 -9.82 7.69
#